data_AF-A0AAJ0VLA6-F1
#
_entry.id   AF-A0AAJ0VLA6-F1
#
_cell.length_a   1.000
_cell.length_b   1.000
_cell.length_c   1.000
_cell.angle_alpha   90.00
_cell.angle_beta   90.00
_cell.angle_gamma   90.00
#
_symmetry.space_group_name_H-M   'P 1'
#
loop_
_entity.id
_entity.type
_entity.pdbx_description
1 polymer ?
#
loop_
_entity_poly.entity_id
_entity_poly.type
_entity_poly.pdbx_seq_one_letter_code
_entity_poly.pdbx_strand_id
1 'polypeptide(L)' 'MAFFRVNHEGFQRIKQQGLAKSDRAIAKMFQVDPATMHRVLNGKTEPTGRVVAGAMAALGPAWVGILFDLVDEQ' A
#
# COMPACT_ATOMS: atom_id res chain seq x y z
N MET A 1 -17.09 8.26 -8.15
CA MET A 1 -15.69 8.48 -8.61
C MET A 1 -14.88 7.22 -8.34
N ALA A 2 -13.86 6.88 -9.13
CA ALA A 2 -13.03 5.70 -8.87
C ALA A 2 -11.84 6.07 -7.96
N PHE A 3 -11.57 5.28 -6.91
CA PHE A 3 -10.46 5.51 -6.00
C PHE A 3 -9.81 4.19 -5.55
N PHE A 4 -8.57 4.26 -5.06
CA PHE A 4 -7.87 3.10 -4.51
C PHE A 4 -8.28 2.85 -3.06
N ARG A 5 -8.42 1.58 -2.71
CA ARG A 5 -8.52 1.11 -1.32
C ARG A 5 -7.37 0.15 -1.03
N VAL A 6 -6.89 0.14 0.22
CA VAL A 6 -5.88 -0.84 0.64
C VAL A 6 -6.48 -2.24 0.66
N ASN A 7 -5.78 -3.18 0.02
CA ASN A 7 -5.99 -4.60 0.20
C ASN A 7 -5.08 -5.12 1.32
N HIS A 8 -5.63 -5.29 2.52
CA HIS A 8 -4.86 -5.69 3.69
C HIS A 8 -4.19 -7.06 3.52
N GLU A 9 -4.83 -7.99 2.79
CA GLU A 9 -4.25 -9.31 2.53
C GLU A 9 -2.96 -9.17 1.70
N GLY A 10 -2.96 -8.31 0.70
CA GLY A 10 -1.77 -7.99 -0.09
C GLY A 10 -0.61 -7.50 0.76
N PHE A 11 -0.88 -6.59 1.71
CA PHE A 11 0.15 -6.10 2.64
C PHE A 11 0.60 -7.17 3.65
N GLN A 12 -0.25 -8.13 4.00
CA GLN A 12 0.17 -9.30 4.79
C GLN A 12 1.08 -10.22 3.97
N ARG A 13 0.82 -10.40 2.67
CA ARG A 13 1.70 -11.18 1.77
C ARG A 13 3.11 -10.59 1.69
N ILE A 14 3.25 -9.27 1.68
CA ILE A 14 4.57 -8.61 1.78
C ILE A 14 5.33 -9.11 3.02
N LYS A 15 4.65 -9.20 4.18
CA LYS A 15 5.26 -9.65 5.43
C LYS A 15 5.58 -11.14 5.42
N GLN A 16 4.66 -11.96 4.91
CA GLN A 16 4.82 -13.41 4.83
C GLN A 16 5.94 -13.83 3.87
N GLN A 17 6.12 -13.11 2.76
CA GLN A 17 7.22 -13.34 1.82
C GLN A 17 8.56 -12.76 2.29
N GLY A 18 8.61 -12.13 3.47
CA GLY A 18 9.83 -11.55 4.03
C GLY A 18 10.30 -10.27 3.37
N LEU A 19 9.50 -9.67 2.48
CA LEU A 19 9.83 -8.42 1.78
C LEU A 19 9.89 -7.22 2.73
N ALA A 20 9.07 -7.23 3.78
CA ALA A 20 9.15 -6.25 4.86
C ALA A 20 8.70 -6.84 6.20
N LYS A 21 9.40 -6.49 7.29
CA LYS A 21 9.13 -7.07 8.63
C LYS A 21 8.06 -6.33 9.44
N SER A 22 7.64 -5.13 9.01
CA SER A 22 6.69 -4.29 9.72
C SER A 22 6.11 -3.20 8.81
N ASP A 23 5.02 -2.56 9.23
CA ASP A 23 4.42 -1.44 8.50
C ASP A 23 5.41 -0.27 8.34
N ARG A 24 6.28 -0.07 9.33
CA ARG A 24 7.36 0.92 9.24
C ARG A 24 8.41 0.54 8.20
N ALA A 25 8.71 -0.76 8.05
CA ALA A 25 9.61 -1.23 7.00
C ALA A 25 8.97 -1.05 5.61
N ILE A 26 7.66 -1.28 5.49
CA ILE A 26 6.90 -1.03 4.25
C ILE A 26 6.91 0.46 3.91
N ALA A 27 6.67 1.34 4.89
CA ALA A 27 6.74 2.78 4.70
C ALA A 27 8.11 3.23 4.16
N LYS A 28 9.19 2.72 4.78
CA LYS A 28 10.57 2.98 4.31
C LYS A 28 10.81 2.45 2.90
N MET A 29 10.34 1.25 2.61
CA MET A 29 10.45 0.60 1.29
C MET A 29 9.74 1.42 0.20
N PHE A 30 8.55 1.96 0.50
CA PHE A 30 7.79 2.80 -0.42
C PHE A 30 8.22 4.27 -0.40
N GLN A 31 9.24 4.62 0.40
CA GLN A 31 9.73 5.98 0.58
C GLN A 31 8.64 6.97 1.02
N VAL A 32 7.74 6.54 1.90
CA VAL A 32 6.71 7.39 2.50
C VAL A 32 6.87 7.47 4.02
N ASP A 33 6.32 8.54 4.58
CA ASP A 33 6.33 8.73 6.03
C ASP A 33 5.55 7.61 6.75
N PRO A 34 6.07 7.05 7.87
CA PRO A 34 5.39 5.99 8.63
C PRO A 34 3.97 6.36 9.09
N ALA A 35 3.70 7.62 9.44
CA ALA A 35 2.35 8.05 9.83
C ALA A 35 1.41 8.09 8.63
N THR A 36 1.91 8.37 7.42
CA THR A 36 1.12 8.24 6.18
C THR A 36 0.75 6.78 5.93
N MET A 37 1.72 5.87 5.98
CA MET A 37 1.46 4.45 5.81
C MET A 37 0.50 3.91 6.88
N HIS A 38 0.67 4.31 8.14
CA HIS A 38 -0.22 3.93 9.22
C HIS A 38 -1.66 4.41 8.99
N ARG A 39 -1.88 5.65 8.53
CA ARG A 39 -3.24 6.13 8.21
C ARG A 39 -3.88 5.36 7.06
N VAL A 40 -3.11 5.09 6.00
CA VAL A 40 -3.54 4.33 4.83
C VAL A 40 -3.91 2.89 5.21
N LEU A 41 -3.03 2.20 5.92
CA LEU A 41 -3.27 0.82 6.37
C LEU A 41 -4.38 0.69 7.41
N ASN A 42 -4.84 1.77 8.04
CA ASN A 42 -5.98 1.74 8.96
C ASN A 42 -7.25 2.33 8.34
N GLY A 43 -7.25 2.61 7.03
CA GLY A 43 -8.41 3.17 6.33
C GLY A 43 -8.78 4.60 6.77
N LYS A 44 -7.88 5.31 7.46
CA LYS A 44 -8.12 6.71 7.88
C LYS A 44 -7.97 7.70 6.73
N THR A 45 -7.25 7.32 5.69
CA THR A 45 -7.07 8.09 4.46
C THR A 45 -6.87 7.13 3.29
N GLU A 46 -7.33 7.53 2.11
CA GLU A 46 -7.09 6.80 0.87
C GLU A 46 -5.59 6.70 0.54
N PRO A 47 -5.16 5.64 -0.17
CA PRO A 47 -3.81 5.54 -0.71
C PRO A 47 -3.60 6.64 -1.76
N THR A 48 -2.77 7.62 -1.41
CA THR A 48 -2.40 8.69 -2.37
C THR A 48 -1.54 8.13 -3.51
N GLY A 49 -1.45 8.89 -4.62
CA GLY A 49 -0.57 8.53 -5.74
C GLY A 49 0.89 8.30 -5.34
N ARG A 50 1.38 8.95 -4.27
CA ARG A 50 2.73 8.72 -3.73
C ARG A 50 2.89 7.31 -3.15
N VAL A 51 1.86 6.78 -2.48
CA VAL A 51 1.89 5.42 -1.91
C VAL A 51 1.87 4.39 -3.03
N VAL A 52 1.04 4.58 -4.05
CA VAL A 52 0.95 3.70 -5.22
C VAL A 52 2.26 3.71 -6.03
N ALA A 53 2.81 4.90 -6.28
CA ALA A 53 4.11 5.04 -6.96
C ALA A 53 5.25 4.39 -6.17
N GLY A 54 5.27 4.54 -4.84
CA GLY A 54 6.24 3.90 -3.95
C GLY A 54 6.15 2.37 -4.01
N ALA A 55 4.94 1.82 -4.01
CA ALA A 55 4.72 0.39 -4.18
C ALA A 55 5.22 -0.12 -5.54
N MET A 56 4.89 0.61 -6.61
CA MET A 56 5.30 0.28 -7.98
C MET A 56 6.83 0.32 -8.15
N ALA A 57 7.50 1.33 -7.58
CA ALA A 57 8.95 1.46 -7.63
C ALA A 57 9.67 0.36 -6.82
N ALA A 58 9.11 -0.03 -5.66
CA ALA A 58 9.76 -0.98 -4.77
C ALA A 58 9.52 -2.46 -5.13
N LEU A 59 8.32 -2.78 -5.64
CA LEU A 59 7.88 -4.16 -5.85
C LEU A 59 7.55 -4.48 -7.32
N GLY A 60 7.38 -3.45 -8.15
CA GLY A 60 6.98 -3.57 -9.55
C GLY A 60 5.45 -3.51 -9.75
N PRO A 61 5.01 -3.35 -11.02
CA PRO A 61 3.61 -3.12 -11.35
C PRO A 61 2.69 -4.30 -11.03
N ALA A 62 3.21 -5.53 -11.05
CA ALA A 62 2.44 -6.74 -10.73
C ALA A 62 1.88 -6.73 -9.30
N TRP A 63 2.51 -6.00 -8.38
CA TRP A 63 2.07 -5.89 -6.99
C TRP A 63 0.94 -4.90 -6.79
N VAL A 64 0.70 -3.97 -7.70
CA VAL A 64 -0.30 -2.91 -7.48
C VAL A 64 -1.70 -3.49 -7.31
N GLY A 65 -2.10 -4.43 -8.18
CA GLY A 65 -3.39 -5.12 -8.05
C GLY A 65 -3.47 -6.12 -6.88
N ILE A 66 -2.34 -6.43 -6.24
CA ILE A 66 -2.32 -7.22 -5.00
C ILE A 66 -2.52 -6.31 -3.79
N LEU A 67 -1.99 -5.10 -3.83
CA LEU A 67 -1.93 -4.18 -2.69
C LEU A 67 -3.10 -3.20 -2.64
N PHE A 68 -3.71 -2.89 -3.78
CA PHE A 68 -4.78 -1.91 -3.87
C PHE A 68 -5.94 -2.43 -4.70
N ASP A 69 -7.14 -2.27 -4.16
CA ASP A 69 -8.39 -2.53 -4.87
C ASP A 69 -8.87 -1.21 -5.50
N LEU A 70 -9.37 -1.27 -6.74
CA LEU A 70 -10.07 -0.14 -7.35
C LEU A 70 -11.54 -0.21 -6.97
N VAL A 71 -12.05 0.86 -6.36
CA VAL A 71 -13.45 0.96 -5.91
C VAL A 71 -14.12 2.10 -6.65
N ASP A 72 -15.30 1.84 -7.20
CA ASP A 72 -16.18 2.86 -7.77
C ASP A 72 -17.18 3.34 -6.72
N GLU A 73 -17.22 4.64 -6.47
CA GLU A 73 -18.34 5.30 -5.79
C GLU A 73 -19.56 5.23 -6.71
N GLN A 74 -20.59 4.47 -6.29
CA GLN A 74 -21.91 4.47 -6.90
C GLN A 74 -22.72 5.70 -6.49
#